data_AF-A0A6C0GUW6-F1
#
_entry.id   AF-A0A6C0GUW6-F1
#
_cell.length_a   1.000
_cell.length_b   1.000
_cell.length_c   1.000
_cell.angle_alpha   90.00
_cell.angle_beta   90.00
_cell.angle_gamma   90.00
#
_symmetry.space_group_name_H-M   'P 1'
#
loop_
_entity.id
_entity.type
_entity.pdbx_description
1 polymer ?
#
loop_
_entity_poly.entity_id
_entity_poly.type
_entity_poly.pdbx_seq_one_letter_code
_entity_poly.pdbx_strand_id
1 'polypeptide(L)' 'MFEEAERMSISITRGITCVTAAHVDHDKSKIEKHDTMFGKINERFFTDSKQAEIWLEQKEV' A
#
# COMPACT_ATOMS: atom_id res chain seq x y z
N MET A 1 -19.11 -6.64 -16.99
CA MET A 1 -17.89 -5.92 -16.56
C MET A 1 -17.95 -5.96 -15.04
N PHE A 2 -17.06 -6.72 -14.40
CA PHE A 2 -17.16 -7.07 -12.98
C PHE A 2 -16.80 -5.84 -12.12
N GLU A 3 -17.70 -5.41 -11.23
CA GLU A 3 -17.55 -4.26 -10.31
C GLU A 3 -16.37 -4.43 -9.34
N GLU A 4 -15.90 -5.67 -9.13
CA GLU A 4 -14.75 -5.96 -8.27
C GLU A 4 -13.44 -5.36 -8.78
N ALA A 5 -13.34 -5.02 -10.07
CA ALA A 5 -12.13 -4.47 -10.69
C ALA A 5 -11.94 -2.95 -10.49
N GLU A 6 -12.96 -2.21 -10.02
CA GLU A 6 -12.86 -0.74 -9.89
C GLU A 6 -12.01 -0.28 -8.70
N ARG A 7 -11.69 -1.16 -7.75
CA ARG A 7 -11.00 -0.79 -6.49
C ARG A 7 -9.52 -1.16 -6.44
N MET A 8 -9.01 -1.88 -7.42
CA MET A 8 -7.64 -2.39 -7.41
C MET A 8 -6.83 -1.71 -8.53
N SER A 9 -5.98 -0.75 -8.14
CA SER A 9 -5.02 -0.12 -9.06
C SER A 9 -3.87 -1.10 -9.36
N ILE A 10 -4.18 -2.16 -10.09
CA ILE A 10 -3.22 -3.17 -10.54
C ILE A 10 -2.32 -2.51 -11.58
N SER A 11 -1.07 -2.26 -11.20
CA SER A 11 -0.06 -1.76 -12.12
C SER A 11 0.79 -2.93 -12.59
N ILE A 12 0.74 -3.22 -13.90
CA ILE A 12 1.51 -4.28 -14.54
C ILE A 12 2.66 -3.64 -15.29
N THR A 13 3.90 -3.92 -14.86
CA THR A 13 5.10 -3.45 -15.55
C THR A 13 6.04 -4.64 -15.76
N ARG A 14 6.42 -4.91 -17.01
CA ARG A 14 7.36 -6.01 -17.37
C ARG A 14 6.92 -7.40 -16.86
N GLY A 15 5.61 -7.65 -16.80
CA GLY A 15 5.06 -8.91 -16.29
C GLY A 15 5.03 -9.03 -14.76
N ILE A 16 5.41 -7.98 -14.04
CA ILE A 16 5.29 -7.90 -12.58
C ILE A 16 4.03 -7.12 -12.25
N THR A 17 3.23 -7.66 -11.34
CA THR A 17 1.99 -7.07 -10.86
C THR A 17 2.17 -6.58 -9.42
N CYS A 18 2.00 -5.28 -9.19
CA CYS A 18 1.95 -4.73 -7.83
C CYS A 18 0.51 -4.81 -7.31
N VAL A 19 0.30 -5.62 -6.26
CA VAL A 19 -1.01 -5.82 -5.62
C VAL A 19 -1.18 -5.00 -4.34
N THR A 20 -0.08 -4.72 -3.65
CA THR A 20 -0.02 -4.00 -2.37
C THR A 20 1.27 -3.18 -2.30
N ALA A 21 1.21 -1.99 -1.69
CA ALA A 21 2.36 -1.11 -1.45
C ALA A 21 2.40 -0.65 0.02
N ALA A 22 3.60 -0.64 0.61
CA ALA A 22 3.85 -0.06 1.93
C ALA A 22 4.93 1.02 1.83
N HIS A 23 4.67 2.16 2.47
CA HIS A 23 5.58 3.32 2.49
C HIS A 23 6.08 3.57 3.90
N VAL A 24 7.37 3.86 4.06
CA VAL A 24 7.99 4.09 5.38
C VAL A 24 8.75 5.40 5.39
N ASP A 25 8.46 6.25 6.37
CA ASP A 25 9.13 7.54 6.60
C ASP A 25 9.23 7.78 8.12
N HIS A 26 10.39 8.25 8.58
CA HIS A 26 10.64 8.53 10.00
C HIS A 26 9.90 9.78 10.49
N ASP A 27 9.49 10.67 9.58
CA ASP A 27 8.69 11.84 9.91
C ASP A 27 7.21 11.48 10.04
N LYS A 28 6.80 11.29 11.29
CA LYS A 28 5.41 10.99 11.66
C LYS A 28 4.41 12.01 11.10
N SER A 29 4.73 13.30 11.12
CA SER A 29 3.81 14.37 10.71
C SER A 29 3.58 14.37 9.21
N LYS A 30 4.59 13.98 8.44
CA LYS A 30 4.51 13.84 6.99
C LYS A 30 3.75 12.57 6.63
N ILE A 31 4.06 11.44 7.25
CA ILE A 31 3.51 10.16 6.85
C ILE A 31 2.02 10.00 7.21
N GLU A 32 1.58 10.53 8.34
CA GLU A 32 0.15 10.56 8.72
C GLU A 32 -0.69 11.40 7.76
N LYS A 33 -0.13 12.51 7.25
CA LYS A 33 -0.78 13.31 6.20
C LYS A 33 -0.90 12.52 4.90
N HIS A 34 0.12 11.76 4.53
CA HIS A 34 0.08 10.94 3.31
C HIS A 34 -0.92 9.79 3.45
N ASP A 35 -0.97 9.11 4.60
CA ASP A 35 -1.97 8.06 4.87
C ASP A 35 -3.39 8.63 4.79
N THR A 36 -3.60 9.83 5.33
CA THR A 36 -4.93 10.49 5.28
C THR A 36 -5.31 10.92 3.87
N MET A 37 -4.36 11.42 3.07
CA MET A 37 -4.64 11.95 1.73
C MET A 37 -4.67 10.86 0.64
N PHE A 38 -3.88 9.81 0.80
CA PHE A 38 -3.59 8.83 -0.26
C PHE A 38 -3.72 7.38 0.20
N GLY A 39 -3.96 7.12 1.49
CA GLY A 39 -4.15 5.77 2.01
C GLY A 39 -5.27 5.05 1.28
N LYS A 40 -4.98 3.85 0.79
CA LYS A 40 -5.94 2.97 0.12
C LYS A 40 -5.96 1.62 0.83
N ILE A 41 -6.91 0.77 0.48
CA ILE A 41 -7.04 -0.56 1.09
C ILE A 41 -5.78 -1.45 0.88
N ASN A 42 -5.07 -1.20 -0.22
CA ASN A 42 -3.84 -1.91 -0.61
C ASN A 42 -2.60 -1.01 -0.60
N GLU A 43 -2.70 0.21 -0.07
CA GLU A 43 -1.57 1.14 0.05
C GLU A 43 -1.58 1.78 1.43
N ARG A 44 -0.54 1.53 2.23
CA ARG A 44 -0.49 2.00 3.61
C ARG A 44 0.86 2.57 4.00
N PHE A 45 0.84 3.48 4.95
CA PHE A 45 2.00 4.26 5.35
C PHE A 45 2.37 3.98 6.83
N PHE A 46 3.66 3.86 7.12
CA PHE A 46 4.19 3.43 8.41
C PHE A 46 5.38 4.27 8.86
N THR A 47 5.54 4.49 10.15
CA THR A 47 6.76 5.10 10.71
C THR A 47 7.88 4.09 11.00
N ASP A 48 7.55 2.80 10.97
CA ASP A 48 8.43 1.70 11.32
C ASP A 48 8.48 0.67 10.20
N SER A 49 9.68 0.34 9.73
CA SER A 49 9.87 -0.56 8.60
C SER A 49 9.47 -2.00 8.90
N LYS A 50 9.59 -2.43 10.15
CA LYS A 50 9.26 -3.79 10.57
C LYS A 50 7.74 -4.00 10.61
N GLN A 51 6.99 -2.98 11.02
CA GLN A 51 5.53 -3.01 10.92
C GLN A 51 5.05 -3.07 9.47
N ALA A 52 5.70 -2.33 8.57
CA ALA A 52 5.38 -2.37 7.15
C ALA A 52 5.63 -3.76 6.54
N GLU A 53 6.75 -4.40 6.88
CA GLU A 53 7.09 -5.75 6.43
C GLU A 53 6.05 -6.78 6.88
N ILE A 54 5.74 -6.81 8.18
CA ILE A 54 4.72 -7.71 8.75
C ILE A 54 3.37 -7.52 8.05
N TRP A 55 2.99 -6.27 7.76
CA TRP A 55 1.74 -5.99 7.08
C TRP A 55 1.73 -6.50 5.63
N LEU A 56 2.84 -6.37 4.91
CA LEU A 56 2.97 -6.93 3.56
C LEU A 56 2.91 -8.46 3.57
N GLU A 57 3.55 -9.12 4.53
CA GLU A 57 3.55 -10.59 4.65
C GLU A 57 2.16 -11.17 4.99
N GLN A 58 1.33 -10.41 5.70
CA GLN A 58 -0.04 -10.82 6.04
C GLN A 58 -1.04 -10.64 4.89
N LYS A 59 -0.68 -9.92 3.83
CA LYS A 59 -1.54 -9.73 2.68
C LYS A 59 -1.44 -10.96 1.78
N GLU A 60 -2.48 -11.78 1.81
CA GLU A 60 -2.65 -12.90 0.87
C GLU A 60 -2.76 -12.34 -0.56
N VAL A 61 -1.99 -12.91 -1.48
CA VAL A 61 -1.99 -12.59 -2.92
C VAL A 61 -3.09 -13.37 -3.63
#